data_AF-A0A8J4Y7K8-F1
#
_entry.id   AF-A0A8J4Y7K8-F1
#
_cell.length_a   1.000
_cell.length_b   1.000
_cell.length_c   1.000
_cell.angle_alpha   90.00
_cell.angle_beta   90.00
_cell.angle_gamma   90.00
#
_symmetry.space_group_name_H-M   'P 1'
#
loop_
_entity.id
_entity.type
_entity.pdbx_description
1 polymer ?
#
loop_
_entity_poly.entity_id
_entity_poly.type
_entity_poly.pdbx_seq_one_letter_code
_entity_poly.pdbx_strand_id
1 'polypeptide(L)'
;MAEYGRQGGDHWLLLSSYGASRSGQLVLYDSLYSTLSTLTAALVQQLQELYSLPPGAVTRPVQRQNDGYSCGLFAVAFAFSIALGQDPCAVRYDRAGMAPHLVRCLEQGVVLPFPSVPAAGGH
;
A
#
# COMPACT_ATOMS: atom_id res chain seq x y z
N MET A 1 16.14 1.53 -28.61
CA MET A 1 16.01 1.77 -27.16
C MET A 1 14.64 2.36 -26.83
N ALA A 2 13.54 1.68 -27.21
CA ALA A 2 12.19 2.27 -27.13
C ALA A 2 11.10 1.22 -26.83
N GLU A 3 11.36 0.27 -25.93
CA GLU A 3 10.34 -0.71 -25.50
C GLU A 3 10.33 -1.01 -24.00
N TYR A 4 11.02 -0.20 -23.17
CA TYR A 4 10.99 -0.38 -21.71
C TYR A 4 9.81 0.36 -21.03
N GLY A 5 8.88 0.94 -21.80
CA GLY A 5 7.82 1.83 -21.28
C GLY A 5 6.38 1.30 -21.37
N ARG A 6 6.16 0.11 -21.94
CA ARG A 6 4.79 -0.38 -22.27
C ARG A 6 4.33 -1.63 -21.50
N GLN A 7 5.15 -2.18 -20.62
CA GLN A 7 4.81 -3.34 -19.78
C GLN A 7 4.87 -3.02 -18.27
N GLY A 8 5.04 -1.74 -17.89
CA GLY A 8 5.01 -1.31 -16.49
C GLY A 8 3.57 -1.22 -16.02
N GLY A 9 3.23 -1.95 -14.96
CA GLY A 9 1.92 -1.85 -14.32
C GLY A 9 1.60 -0.39 -13.95
N ASP A 10 0.36 0.02 -14.21
CA ASP A 10 -0.21 1.32 -13.82
C ASP A 10 -0.62 1.36 -12.34
N HIS A 11 -0.50 0.23 -11.64
CA HIS A 11 -0.97 0.05 -10.27
C HIS A 11 0.17 -0.07 -9.26
N TRP A 12 0.06 0.71 -8.19
CA TRP A 12 0.95 0.67 -7.04
C TRP A 12 0.22 0.07 -5.84
N LEU A 13 0.90 -0.82 -5.14
CA LEU A 13 0.43 -1.43 -3.89
C LEU A 13 1.60 -1.58 -2.92
N LEU A 14 1.30 -1.87 -1.66
CA LEU A 14 2.32 -2.18 -0.66
C LEU A 14 2.32 -3.67 -0.32
N LEU A 15 3.49 -4.29 -0.46
CA LEU A 15 3.83 -5.60 0.11
C LEU A 15 4.65 -5.38 1.38
N SER A 16 4.28 -6.03 2.48
CA SER A 16 4.98 -5.95 3.76
C SER A 16 4.86 -7.26 4.55
N SER A 17 5.71 -7.44 5.55
CA SER A 17 5.54 -8.46 6.59
C SER A 17 4.72 -7.96 7.79
N TYR A 18 4.45 -6.65 7.87
CA TYR A 18 3.62 -6.09 8.92
C TYR A 18 2.19 -6.66 8.86
N GLY A 19 1.59 -6.92 10.02
CA GLY A 19 0.26 -7.52 10.11
C GLY A 19 0.19 -9.00 9.74
N ALA A 20 1.32 -9.66 9.45
CA ALA A 20 1.39 -11.09 9.19
C ALA A 20 1.05 -11.89 10.46
N SER A 21 0.22 -12.92 10.33
CA SER A 21 -0.10 -13.82 11.44
C SER A 21 0.89 -14.97 11.61
N ARG A 22 1.77 -15.16 10.62
CA ARG A 22 2.78 -16.23 10.58
C ARG A 22 4.12 -15.67 10.11
N SER A 23 5.22 -16.22 10.63
CA SER A 23 6.56 -15.85 10.18
C SER A 23 6.72 -16.09 8.67
N GLY A 24 7.32 -15.12 7.98
CA GLY A 24 7.57 -15.19 6.53
C GLY A 24 6.34 -14.96 5.63
N GLN A 25 5.13 -14.79 6.18
CA GLN A 25 3.95 -14.52 5.37
C GLN A 25 3.97 -13.08 4.82
N LEU A 26 3.73 -12.96 3.51
CA LEU A 26 3.55 -11.67 2.86
C LEU A 26 2.13 -11.13 3.06
N VAL A 27 2.03 -9.82 3.26
CA VAL A 27 0.78 -9.09 3.46
C VAL A 27 0.68 -7.99 2.42
N LEU A 28 -0.49 -7.91 1.76
CA LEU A 28 -0.79 -6.90 0.76
C LEU A 28 -1.73 -5.83 1.31
N TYR A 29 -1.42 -4.60 0.94
CA TYR A 29 -2.24 -3.42 1.18
C TYR A 29 -2.52 -2.79 -0.18
N ASP A 30 -3.74 -3.01 -0.70
CA ASP A 30 -4.14 -2.63 -2.06
C ASP A 30 -5.40 -1.75 -2.02
N SER A 31 -5.26 -0.50 -2.46
CA SER A 31 -6.37 0.46 -2.51
C SER A 31 -7.28 0.29 -3.73
N LEU A 32 -6.82 -0.37 -4.81
CA LEU A 32 -7.50 -0.41 -6.12
C LEU A 32 -8.12 -1.77 -6.46
N TYR A 33 -7.52 -2.90 -6.08
CA TYR A 33 -8.08 -4.22 -6.32
C TYR A 33 -8.47 -4.93 -5.03
N SER A 34 -9.63 -5.59 -5.04
CA SER A 34 -10.09 -6.44 -3.93
C SER A 34 -9.57 -7.87 -4.04
N THR A 35 -9.10 -8.25 -5.23
CA THR A 35 -8.50 -9.53 -5.55
C THR A 35 -7.14 -9.32 -6.19
N LEU A 36 -6.23 -10.29 -6.01
CA LEU A 36 -4.90 -10.20 -6.61
C LEU A 36 -5.00 -10.27 -8.13
N SER A 37 -4.39 -9.29 -8.80
CA SER A 37 -4.19 -9.38 -10.25
C SER A 37 -3.19 -10.51 -10.57
N THR A 38 -3.27 -11.08 -11.77
CA THR A 38 -2.34 -12.12 -12.23
C THR A 38 -0.88 -11.68 -12.10
N LEU A 39 -0.58 -10.41 -12.40
CA LEU A 39 0.76 -9.84 -12.27
C LEU A 39 1.21 -9.78 -10.79
N THR A 40 0.32 -9.36 -9.89
CA THR A 40 0.64 -9.30 -8.45
C THR A 40 0.86 -10.70 -7.88
N ALA A 41 0.03 -11.68 -8.29
CA ALA A 41 0.20 -13.06 -7.88
C ALA A 41 1.54 -13.64 -8.36
N ALA A 42 1.94 -13.35 -9.60
CA ALA A 42 3.24 -13.76 -10.13
C ALA A 42 4.41 -13.13 -9.34
N LEU A 43 4.32 -11.84 -9.02
CA LEU A 43 5.33 -11.15 -8.20
C LEU A 43 5.46 -11.77 -6.79
N VAL A 44 4.31 -12.05 -6.16
CA VAL A 44 4.28 -12.71 -4.84
C VAL A 44 4.94 -14.09 -4.91
N GLN A 45 4.64 -14.88 -5.94
CA GLN A 45 5.24 -16.19 -6.14
C GLN A 45 6.77 -16.09 -6.34
N GLN A 46 7.24 -15.13 -7.15
CA GLN A 46 8.67 -14.91 -7.36
C GLN A 46 9.41 -14.55 -6.07
N LEU A 47 8.82 -13.69 -5.23
CA LEU A 47 9.38 -13.34 -3.91
C LEU A 47 9.40 -14.56 -2.99
N GLN A 48 8.37 -15.40 -3.03
CA GLN A 48 8.30 -16.62 -2.22
C GLN A 48 9.38 -17.62 -2.60
N GLU A 49 9.61 -17.83 -3.89
CA GLU A 49 10.67 -18.70 -4.39
C GLU A 49 12.06 -18.16 -4.04
N LEU A 50 12.30 -16.86 -4.29
CA LEU A 50 13.59 -16.23 -4.05
C LEU A 50 14.02 -16.27 -2.58
N TYR A 51 13.08 -16.07 -1.66
CA TYR A 51 13.35 -15.98 -0.23
C TYR A 51 12.91 -17.23 0.56
N SER A 52 12.49 -18.30 -0.12
CA SER A 52 11.96 -19.53 0.50
C SER A 52 10.84 -19.27 1.52
N LEU A 53 9.94 -18.33 1.22
CA LEU A 53 8.84 -17.94 2.09
C LEU A 53 7.66 -18.92 1.96
N PRO A 54 6.79 -19.02 2.99
CA PRO A 54 5.55 -19.77 2.88
C PRO A 54 4.69 -19.30 1.71
N PRO A 55 3.95 -20.22 1.06
CA PRO A 55 3.12 -19.89 -0.10
C PRO A 55 1.92 -19.02 0.29
N GLY A 56 1.46 -18.24 -0.70
CA GLY A 56 0.33 -17.32 -0.58
C GLY A 56 0.63 -16.03 0.19
N ALA A 57 -0.26 -15.06 0.03
CA ALA A 57 -0.19 -13.77 0.70
C ALA A 57 -1.59 -13.34 1.16
N VAL A 58 -1.65 -12.50 2.18
CA VAL A 58 -2.92 -12.06 2.79
C VAL A 58 -3.18 -10.62 2.41
N THR A 59 -4.33 -10.34 1.80
CA THR A 59 -4.77 -8.97 1.53
C THR A 59 -5.46 -8.39 2.76
N ARG A 60 -5.05 -7.21 3.18
CA ARG A 60 -5.64 -6.47 4.30
C ARG A 60 -6.73 -5.52 3.80
N PRO A 61 -7.83 -5.34 4.57
CA PRO A 61 -8.93 -4.47 4.19
C PRO A 61 -8.59 -3.00 4.47
N VAL A 62 -7.71 -2.41 3.68
CA VAL A 62 -7.37 -0.97 3.76
C VAL A 62 -8.40 -0.09 3.09
N GLN A 63 -8.35 1.21 3.37
CA GLN A 63 -9.14 2.19 2.66
C GLN A 63 -8.93 2.08 1.15
N ARG A 64 -10.05 1.96 0.44
CA ARG A 64 -10.12 1.93 -1.02
C ARG A 64 -9.95 3.32 -1.60
N GLN A 65 -9.25 3.42 -2.72
CA GLN A 65 -9.30 4.63 -3.53
C GLN A 65 -10.64 4.70 -4.28
N ASN A 66 -11.10 5.91 -4.56
CA ASN A 66 -12.32 6.18 -5.33
C ASN A 66 -12.04 6.74 -6.73
N ASP A 67 -10.78 6.71 -7.17
CA ASP A 67 -10.30 7.18 -8.45
C ASP A 67 -9.33 6.17 -9.09
N GLY A 68 -8.89 6.41 -10.33
CA GLY A 68 -8.00 5.50 -11.06
C GLY A 68 -6.50 5.78 -10.94
N TYR A 69 -6.08 6.79 -10.16
CA TYR A 69 -4.71 7.32 -10.24
C TYR A 69 -4.02 7.51 -8.88
N SER A 70 -4.70 7.23 -7.78
CA SER A 70 -4.19 7.50 -6.42
C SER A 70 -3.55 6.31 -5.74
N CYS A 71 -3.41 5.18 -6.43
CA CYS A 71 -2.81 3.96 -5.90
C CYS A 71 -1.42 4.22 -5.32
N GLY A 72 -0.60 5.05 -5.97
CA GLY A 72 0.72 5.45 -5.47
C GLY A 72 0.66 6.22 -4.15
N LEU A 73 -0.29 7.15 -4.01
CA LEU A 73 -0.46 7.92 -2.76
C LEU A 73 -0.89 7.01 -1.60
N PHE A 74 -1.83 6.09 -1.85
CA PHE A 74 -2.28 5.13 -0.85
C PHE A 74 -1.19 4.14 -0.46
N ALA A 75 -0.46 3.57 -1.43
CA ALA A 75 0.66 2.66 -1.15
C ALA A 75 1.72 3.31 -0.23
N VAL A 76 2.09 4.58 -0.51
CA VAL A 76 3.03 5.32 0.34
C VAL A 76 2.44 5.66 1.71
N ALA A 77 1.17 6.05 1.78
CA ALA A 77 0.52 6.35 3.06
C ALA A 77 0.38 5.12 3.97
N PHE A 78 0.13 3.93 3.38
CA PHE A 78 0.16 2.66 4.11
C PHE A 78 1.56 2.37 4.66
N ALA A 79 2.60 2.59 3.84
CA ALA A 79 3.98 2.37 4.25
C ALA A 79 4.39 3.32 5.40
N PHE A 80 4.01 4.60 5.31
CA PHE A 80 4.27 5.59 6.35
C PHE A 80 3.55 5.24 7.66
N SER A 81 2.30 4.80 7.59
CA SER A 81 1.56 4.34 8.78
C SER A 81 2.27 3.17 9.45
N ILE A 82 2.69 2.16 8.69
CA ILE A 82 3.45 1.02 9.22
C ILE A 82 4.78 1.47 9.84
N ALA A 83 5.53 2.34 9.16
CA ALA A 83 6.81 2.87 9.65
C ALA A 83 6.66 3.65 10.97
N LEU A 84 5.48 4.24 11.20
CA LEU A 84 5.13 4.99 12.40
C LEU A 84 4.36 4.15 13.44
N GLY A 85 4.25 2.84 13.24
CA GLY A 85 3.58 1.93 14.17
C GLY A 85 2.04 2.01 14.17
N GLN A 86 1.44 2.56 13.12
CA GLN A 86 0.00 2.67 12.93
C GLN A 86 -0.52 1.58 11.97
N ASP A 87 -1.65 0.95 12.31
CA ASP A 87 -2.32 0.00 11.40
C ASP A 87 -3.00 0.75 10.24
N PRO A 88 -2.60 0.53 8.97
CA PRO A 88 -3.22 1.18 7.83
C PRO A 88 -4.73 0.90 7.69
N CYS A 89 -5.21 -0.22 8.23
CA CYS A 89 -6.63 -0.57 8.24
C CYS A 89 -7.47 0.31 9.19
N ALA A 90 -6.84 0.95 10.17
CA ALA A 90 -7.51 1.80 11.16
C ALA A 90 -7.51 3.29 10.77
N VAL A 91 -6.80 3.67 9.70
CA VAL A 91 -6.66 5.06 9.27
C VAL A 91 -7.64 5.38 8.14
N ARG A 92 -8.42 6.45 8.32
CA ARG A 92 -9.26 7.01 7.26
C ARG A 92 -8.55 8.21 6.63
N TYR A 93 -7.73 7.96 5.62
CA TYR A 93 -6.92 8.96 4.93
C TYR A 93 -7.78 10.02 4.24
N ASP A 94 -7.43 11.29 4.44
CA ASP A 94 -7.96 12.41 3.69
C ASP A 94 -7.26 12.49 2.34
N ARG A 95 -7.91 11.93 1.32
CA ARG A 95 -7.38 11.86 -0.03
C ARG A 95 -6.94 13.23 -0.57
N ALA A 96 -7.67 14.31 -0.29
CA ALA A 96 -7.34 15.62 -0.82
C ALA A 96 -5.99 16.14 -0.29
N GLY A 97 -5.72 15.91 1.00
CA GLY A 97 -4.47 16.32 1.66
C GLY A 97 -3.24 15.45 1.35
N MET A 98 -3.40 14.23 0.81
CA MET A 98 -2.28 13.28 0.66
C MET A 98 -1.15 13.77 -0.25
N ALA A 99 -1.48 14.31 -1.42
CA ALA A 99 -0.50 14.72 -2.42
C ALA A 99 0.39 15.89 -1.95
N PRO A 100 -0.16 17.05 -1.51
CA PRO A 100 0.67 18.13 -1.00
C PRO A 100 1.44 17.73 0.26
N HIS A 101 0.88 16.87 1.11
CA HIS A 101 1.60 16.34 2.27
C HIS A 101 2.81 15.50 1.88
N LEU A 102 2.67 14.61 0.89
CA LEU A 102 3.77 13.79 0.41
C LEU A 102 4.92 14.64 -0.15
N VAL A 103 4.61 15.65 -0.99
CA VAL A 103 5.61 16.59 -1.52
C VAL A 103 6.39 17.23 -0.38
N ARG A 104 5.69 17.80 0.62
CA ARG A 104 6.32 18.41 1.79
C ARG A 104 7.21 17.42 2.55
N CYS A 105 6.74 16.20 2.79
CA CYS A 105 7.51 15.17 3.50
C CYS A 105 8.80 14.81 2.76
N LEU A 106 8.74 14.70 1.43
CA LEU A 106 9.91 14.42 0.59
C LEU A 106 10.90 15.58 0.58
N GLU A 107 10.43 16.82 0.42
CA GLU A 107 11.26 18.03 0.45
C GLU A 107 11.98 18.20 1.80
N GLN A 108 11.32 17.83 2.89
CA GLN A 108 11.85 17.93 4.26
C GLN A 108 12.63 16.68 4.70
N GLY A 109 12.59 15.59 3.93
CA GLY A 109 13.22 14.32 4.30
C GLY A 109 12.62 13.68 5.56
N VAL A 110 11.32 13.84 5.79
CA VAL A 110 10.62 13.35 7.00
C VAL A 110 9.55 12.32 6.68
N VAL A 111 9.29 11.43 7.64
CA VAL A 111 8.16 10.49 7.62
C VAL A 111 7.15 10.95 8.66
N LEU A 112 6.03 11.51 8.22
CA LEU A 112 4.95 12.02 9.10
C LEU A 112 3.62 11.37 8.75
N PRO A 113 2.71 11.15 9.73
CA PRO A 113 1.40 10.59 9.48
C PRO A 113 0.69 11.34 8.36
N PHE A 114 0.10 10.60 7.40
CA PHE A 114 -0.70 11.22 6.36
C PHE A 114 -1.98 11.86 6.96
N PRO A 115 -2.50 12.95 6.35
CA PRO A 115 -3.75 13.55 6.76
C PRO A 115 -4.88 12.50 6.82
N SER A 116 -5.67 12.54 7.89
CA SER A 116 -6.81 11.66 8.10
C SER A 116 -8.05 12.43 8.52
N VAL A 117 -9.22 11.92 8.17
CA VAL A 117 -10.50 12.45 8.65
C VAL A 117 -10.91 11.72 9.93
N PRO A 118 -11.52 12.41 10.92
CA PRO A 118 -12.08 11.74 12.09
C PRO A 118 -13.05 10.64 11.67
N ALA A 119 -13.03 9.51 12.40
CA ALA A 119 -14.14 8.58 12.33
C ALA A 119 -15.41 9.37 12.71
N ALA A 120 -16.47 9.31 11.89
CA ALA A 120 -17.70 10.00 12.21
C ALA A 120 -18.16 9.49 13.58
N GLY A 121 -18.12 10.38 14.58
CA GLY A 121 -18.60 10.06 15.92
C GLY A 121 -20.07 9.68 15.81
N GLY A 122 -20.40 8.43 16.16
CA GLY A 122 -21.78 8.04 16.38
C GLY A 122 -22.30 8.86 17.56
N HIS A 123 -23.21 9.79 17.26
CA HIS A 123 -24.15 10.31 18.24
C HIS A 123 -25.37 9.39 18.30
#